data_AF-A0A7X1TJC5-F1
#
_entry.id   AF-A0A7X1TJC5-F1
#
_cell.length_a   1.000
_cell.length_b   1.000
_cell.length_c   1.000
_cell.angle_alpha   90.00
_cell.angle_beta   90.00
_cell.angle_gamma   90.00
#
_symmetry.space_group_name_H-M   'P 1'
#
loop_
_entity.id
_entity.type
_entity.pdbx_description
1 polymer ?
#
loop_
_entity_poly.entity_id
_entity_poly.type
_entity_poly.pdbx_seq_one_letter_code
_entity_poly.pdbx_strand_id
1 'polypeptide(L)'
;MSLLPRIQIAVTCCPVAAGCVSQPIGPAVAVKPGHDKPFTVFLQDDAQCKQYAREQLARGVDTRAASDAHVPRAQLNVQQRYDLAYLECMRAKGNEVTERAGINYAT
;
A
#
# COMPACT_ATOMS: atom_id res chain seq x y z
N MET A 1 41.20 47.92 -5.64
CA MET A 1 41.52 47.40 -4.30
C MET A 1 40.29 46.64 -3.83
N SER A 2 40.45 45.33 -3.63
CA SER A 2 39.50 44.39 -3.00
C SER A 2 38.20 44.12 -3.79
N LEU A 3 38.10 43.13 -4.70
CA LEU A 3 38.16 41.66 -4.54
C LEU A 3 37.24 41.13 -3.42
N LEU A 4 35.98 40.87 -3.77
CA LEU A 4 35.22 39.79 -3.17
C LEU A 4 34.94 38.77 -4.27
N PRO A 5 35.48 37.54 -4.19
CA PRO A 5 35.36 36.55 -5.24
C PRO A 5 33.91 36.05 -5.27
N ARG A 6 33.38 35.92 -6.48
CA ARG A 6 32.14 35.18 -6.76
C ARG A 6 32.35 33.73 -6.33
N ILE A 7 32.05 33.42 -5.07
CA ILE A 7 32.06 32.05 -4.55
C ILE A 7 30.86 31.35 -5.18
N GLN A 8 31.12 30.81 -6.37
CA GLN A 8 30.34 29.80 -7.05
C GLN A 8 30.32 28.58 -6.14
N ILE A 9 29.28 28.44 -5.31
CA ILE A 9 28.98 27.18 -4.64
C ILE A 9 28.37 26.27 -5.72
N ALA A 10 29.24 25.75 -6.59
CA ALA A 10 28.98 24.55 -7.34
C ALA A 10 29.16 23.38 -6.37
N VAL A 11 28.09 23.03 -5.66
CA VAL A 11 28.11 21.89 -4.74
C VAL A 11 26.88 21.04 -5.00
N THR A 12 27.16 19.99 -5.76
CA THR A 12 26.58 18.65 -5.61
C THR A 12 25.20 18.42 -6.22
N CYS A 13 25.26 18.06 -7.51
CA CYS A 13 24.35 17.10 -8.11
C CYS A 13 24.58 15.73 -7.45
N CYS A 14 23.93 15.49 -6.32
CA CYS A 14 23.64 14.12 -5.90
C CYS A 14 22.31 13.76 -6.57
N PRO A 15 22.29 13.09 -7.74
CA PRO A 15 21.08 12.41 -8.16
C PRO A 15 20.89 11.30 -7.13
N VAL A 16 20.00 11.55 -6.16
CA VAL A 16 19.49 10.48 -5.32
C VAL A 16 18.76 9.53 -6.26
N ALA A 17 19.44 8.46 -6.66
CA ALA A 17 18.81 7.29 -7.24
C ALA A 17 17.99 6.64 -6.12
N ALA A 18 16.80 7.17 -5.87
CA ALA A 18 15.79 6.48 -5.09
C ALA A 18 15.39 5.24 -5.89
N GLY A 19 16.03 4.10 -5.58
CA GLY A 19 15.58 2.81 -6.10
C GLY A 19 14.15 2.57 -5.61
N CYS A 20 13.19 2.52 -6.53
CA CYS A 20 11.82 2.15 -6.19
C CYS A 20 11.76 0.65 -5.88
N VAL A 21 12.11 0.26 -4.66
CA VAL A 21 11.60 -0.98 -4.08
C VAL A 21 10.25 -0.64 -3.45
N SER A 22 9.18 -0.70 -4.26
CA SER A 22 7.80 -0.65 -3.80
C SER A 22 7.23 -2.07 -3.89
N GLN A 23 7.64 -2.93 -2.96
CA GLN A 23 7.11 -4.29 -2.80
C GLN A 23 5.73 -4.25 -2.11
N PRO A 24 4.85 -5.20 -2.45
CA PRO A 24 3.57 -4.82 -3.00
C PRO A 24 2.49 -4.65 -1.94
N ILE A 25 1.64 -3.66 -2.18
CA ILE A 25 0.32 -3.52 -1.56
C ILE A 25 -0.58 -4.61 -2.17
N GLY A 26 -0.37 -5.84 -1.72
CA GLY A 26 -1.29 -6.96 -1.87
C GLY A 26 -1.98 -7.21 -0.53
N PRO A 27 -3.13 -7.90 -0.52
CA PRO A 27 -3.81 -8.18 0.74
C PRO A 27 -2.91 -9.07 1.59
N ALA A 28 -2.65 -8.68 2.84
CA ALA A 28 -2.00 -9.54 3.83
C ALA A 28 -2.95 -10.63 4.36
N VAL A 29 -4.18 -10.65 3.82
CA VAL A 29 -5.28 -11.46 4.29
C VAL A 29 -5.61 -12.63 3.36
N ALA A 30 -5.99 -13.76 3.94
CA ALA A 30 -6.39 -14.96 3.22
C ALA A 30 -7.91 -14.99 3.02
N VAL A 31 -8.34 -15.18 1.77
CA VAL A 31 -9.75 -15.25 1.37
C VAL A 31 -9.92 -16.43 0.42
N LYS A 32 -11.06 -17.12 0.52
CA LYS A 32 -11.39 -18.26 -0.34
C LYS A 32 -12.72 -18.06 -1.09
N PRO A 33 -12.97 -18.81 -2.18
CA PRO A 33 -14.27 -18.82 -2.84
C PRO A 33 -15.41 -19.13 -1.86
N GLY A 34 -16.58 -18.54 -2.07
CA GLY A 34 -17.80 -18.93 -1.37
C GLY A 34 -18.25 -20.34 -1.77
N HIS A 35 -19.12 -20.96 -0.95
CA HIS A 35 -19.50 -22.37 -1.07
C HIS A 35 -20.03 -22.76 -2.47
N ASP A 36 -20.76 -21.86 -3.13
CA ASP A 36 -21.40 -22.10 -4.43
C ASP A 36 -20.70 -21.35 -5.58
N LYS A 37 -19.49 -20.82 -5.35
CA LYS A 37 -18.78 -20.00 -6.35
C LYS A 37 -17.65 -20.78 -7.01
N PRO A 38 -17.62 -20.89 -8.35
CA PRO A 38 -16.50 -21.51 -9.04
C PRO A 38 -15.23 -20.68 -8.87
N PHE A 39 -14.08 -21.35 -8.82
CA PHE A 39 -12.79 -20.70 -8.58
C PHE A 39 -12.46 -19.60 -9.60
N THR A 40 -12.92 -19.73 -10.85
CA THR A 40 -12.72 -18.72 -11.90
C THR A 40 -13.40 -17.39 -11.59
N VAL A 41 -14.61 -17.44 -11.02
CA VAL A 41 -15.34 -16.25 -10.57
C VAL A 41 -14.66 -15.63 -9.35
N PHE A 42 -14.14 -16.47 -8.43
CA PHE A 42 -13.32 -15.98 -7.32
C PHE A 42 -12.06 -15.24 -7.80
N LEU A 43 -11.35 -15.75 -8.81
CA LEU A 43 -10.16 -15.06 -9.35
C LEU A 43 -10.51 -13.71 -9.97
N GLN A 44 -11.65 -13.62 -10.65
CA GLN A 44 -12.15 -12.36 -11.19
C GLN A 44 -12.52 -11.37 -10.08
N ASP A 45 -13.21 -11.84 -9.03
CA ASP A 45 -13.53 -11.02 -7.87
C ASP A 45 -12.28 -10.57 -7.11
N ASP A 46 -11.28 -11.45 -6.95
CA ASP A 46 -10.00 -11.12 -6.32
C ASP A 46 -9.27 -10.00 -7.06
N ALA A 47 -9.22 -10.08 -8.39
CA ALA A 47 -8.63 -9.02 -9.21
C ALA A 47 -9.38 -7.69 -9.06
N GLN A 48 -10.72 -7.70 -9.09
CA GLN A 48 -11.55 -6.51 -8.89
C GLN A 48 -11.40 -5.92 -7.49
N CYS A 49 -11.38 -6.75 -6.45
CA CYS A 49 -11.24 -6.29 -5.08
C CYS A 49 -9.83 -5.76 -4.78
N LYS A 50 -8.79 -6.29 -5.43
CA LYS A 50 -7.44 -5.69 -5.40
C LYS A 50 -7.42 -4.30 -6.03
N GLN A 51 -8.10 -4.12 -7.16
CA GLN A 51 -8.23 -2.80 -7.80
C GLN A 51 -8.98 -1.81 -6.89
N TYR A 52 -10.13 -2.22 -6.36
CA TYR A 52 -10.91 -1.42 -5.41
C TYR A 52 -10.10 -0.99 -4.20
N ALA A 53 -9.34 -1.90 -3.58
CA ALA A 53 -8.51 -1.57 -2.42
C ALA A 53 -7.40 -0.55 -2.75
N ARG A 54 -6.79 -0.62 -3.95
CA ARG A 54 -5.83 0.39 -4.43
C ARG A 54 -6.47 1.76 -4.61
N GLU A 55 -7.68 1.81 -5.16
CA GLU A 55 -8.42 3.05 -5.34
C GLU A 55 -8.81 3.68 -3.99
N GLN A 56 -9.20 2.86 -3.00
CA GLN A 56 -9.51 3.31 -1.65
C GLN A 56 -8.29 3.89 -0.91
N LEU A 57 -7.08 3.41 -1.23
CA LEU A 57 -5.85 4.04 -0.78
C LEU A 57 -5.65 5.40 -1.46
N ALA A 58 -5.73 5.46 -2.79
CA ALA A 58 -5.56 6.71 -3.53
C ALA A 58 -6.53 7.81 -3.07
N ARG A 59 -7.77 7.46 -2.71
CA ARG A 59 -8.79 8.37 -2.17
C ARG A 59 -8.55 8.83 -0.72
N GLY A 60 -7.61 8.21 0.01
CA GLY A 60 -7.27 8.57 1.39
C GLY A 60 -5.86 9.16 1.55
N VAL A 61 -5.10 9.30 0.46
CA VAL A 61 -3.72 9.82 0.46
C VAL A 61 -3.68 11.36 0.52
N ASP A 62 -4.84 12.01 0.66
CA ASP A 62 -4.95 13.46 0.92
C ASP A 62 -4.41 13.85 2.31
N THR A 63 -4.09 12.88 3.19
CA THR A 63 -3.33 13.10 4.42
C THR A 63 -1.85 12.72 4.28
N ARG A 64 -1.07 13.72 3.87
CA ARG A 64 0.33 14.04 4.24
C ARG A 64 1.49 13.21 3.67
N ALA A 65 2.49 13.98 3.24
CA ALA A 65 3.93 13.75 3.39
C ALA A 65 4.32 12.52 4.23
N ALA A 66 5.13 11.65 3.64
CA ALA A 66 5.91 10.65 4.36
C ALA A 66 7.31 10.59 3.77
N SER A 67 8.07 11.68 3.97
CA SER A 67 9.53 11.62 4.02
C SER A 67 9.90 11.50 5.50
N ASP A 68 10.69 10.47 5.81
CA ASP A 68 11.41 10.26 7.07
C ASP A 68 10.61 9.70 8.26
N ALA A 69 10.62 8.36 8.42
CA ALA A 69 10.87 7.73 9.72
C ALA A 69 11.13 6.21 9.61
N HIS A 70 12.13 5.76 10.37
CA HIS A 70 12.34 4.40 10.86
C HIS A 70 11.02 3.70 11.23
N VAL A 71 10.56 2.75 10.39
CA VAL A 71 9.25 2.06 10.38
C VAL A 71 8.37 2.25 11.65
N PRO A 72 7.54 3.30 11.76
CA PRO A 72 6.69 3.53 12.93
C PRO A 72 5.24 3.83 12.54
N ARG A 73 4.30 2.88 12.70
CA ARG A 73 2.82 3.05 12.56
C ARG A 73 2.25 3.60 11.23
N ALA A 74 3.03 4.31 10.41
CA ALA A 74 2.61 4.91 9.15
C ALA A 74 2.38 3.85 8.05
N GLN A 75 3.20 2.79 8.02
CA GLN A 75 2.96 1.63 7.15
C GLN A 75 1.74 0.81 7.58
N LEU A 76 1.49 0.75 8.90
CA LEU A 76 0.33 0.04 9.46
C LEU A 76 -0.97 0.65 8.93
N ASN A 77 -1.06 1.98 8.83
CA ASN A 77 -2.26 2.65 8.32
C ASN A 77 -2.54 2.36 6.84
N VAL A 78 -1.53 2.30 5.97
CA VAL A 78 -1.76 2.08 4.53
C VAL A 78 -2.09 0.62 4.25
N GLN A 79 -1.35 -0.32 4.87
CA GLN A 79 -1.61 -1.75 4.69
C GLN A 79 -2.96 -2.15 5.30
N GLN A 80 -3.28 -1.68 6.52
CA GLN A 80 -4.57 -1.97 7.16
C GLN A 80 -5.74 -1.39 6.36
N ARG A 81 -5.62 -0.17 5.82
CA ARG A 81 -6.68 0.43 4.98
C ARG A 81 -6.90 -0.37 3.70
N TYR A 82 -5.82 -0.89 3.11
CA TYR A 82 -5.92 -1.79 1.96
C TYR A 82 -6.63 -3.08 2.31
N ASP A 83 -6.19 -3.74 3.39
CA ASP A 83 -6.72 -5.03 3.82
C ASP A 83 -8.22 -4.91 4.18
N LEU A 84 -8.62 -3.85 4.89
CA LEU A 84 -10.03 -3.60 5.21
C LEU A 84 -10.88 -3.39 3.95
N ALA A 85 -10.41 -2.56 3.00
CA ALA A 85 -11.12 -2.32 1.75
C ALA A 85 -11.25 -3.61 0.90
N TYR A 86 -10.19 -4.41 0.85
CA TYR A 86 -10.21 -5.70 0.17
C TYR A 86 -11.20 -6.68 0.81
N LEU A 87 -11.18 -6.82 2.14
CA LEU A 87 -12.10 -7.70 2.89
C LEU A 87 -13.56 -7.29 2.72
N GLU A 88 -13.84 -5.98 2.74
CA GLU A 88 -15.18 -5.45 2.53
C GLU A 88 -15.71 -5.82 1.13
N CYS A 89 -14.89 -5.63 0.10
CA CYS A 89 -15.24 -6.02 -1.26
C CYS A 89 -15.45 -7.54 -1.38
N MET A 90 -14.56 -8.36 -0.78
CA MET A 90 -14.68 -9.81 -0.85
C MET A 90 -15.95 -10.32 -0.14
N ARG A 91 -16.28 -9.76 1.03
CA ARG A 91 -17.56 -10.05 1.71
C ARG A 91 -18.76 -9.62 0.87
N ALA A 92 -18.73 -8.43 0.27
CA ALA A 92 -19.81 -7.93 -0.60
C ALA A 92 -20.00 -8.81 -1.85
N LYS A 93 -18.93 -9.41 -2.36
CA LYS A 93 -18.96 -10.39 -3.44
C LYS A 93 -19.42 -11.78 -2.99
N GLY A 94 -19.59 -12.03 -1.69
CA GLY A 94 -19.95 -13.35 -1.14
C GLY A 94 -18.77 -14.34 -1.11
N ASN A 95 -17.53 -13.85 -1.07
CA ASN A 95 -16.36 -14.68 -0.81
C ASN A 95 -16.13 -14.83 0.70
N GLU A 96 -15.54 -15.95 1.10
CA GLU A 96 -15.34 -16.25 2.51
C GLU A 96 -14.00 -15.70 2.99
N VAL A 97 -14.06 -14.74 3.91
CA VAL A 97 -12.87 -14.12 4.50
C VAL A 97 -12.42 -14.88 5.73
N THR A 98 -11.15 -15.26 5.79
CA THR A 98 -10.61 -15.92 6.99
C THR A 98 -10.24 -14.87 8.03
N GLU A 99 -10.92 -14.92 9.17
CA GLU A 99 -10.69 -14.01 10.31
C GLU A 99 -9.24 -14.06 10.84
N ARG A 100 -8.56 -15.22 10.67
CA ARG A 100 -7.17 -15.44 11.09
C ARG A 100 -6.13 -14.66 10.28
N ALA A 101 -6.51 -14.03 9.19
CA ALA A 101 -5.58 -13.22 8.46
C ALA A 101 -5.23 -11.92 9.21
N GLY A 102 -6.16 -11.48 10.09
CA GLY A 102 -6.08 -10.54 11.22
C GLY A 102 -4.84 -10.54 12.11
N ILE A 103 -4.20 -11.71 12.20
CA ILE A 103 -3.46 -12.08 13.39
C ILE A 103 -1.95 -12.13 13.10
N ASN A 104 -1.57 -12.17 11.81
CA ASN A 104 -0.18 -12.21 11.35
C ASN A 104 0.49 -10.83 11.27
N TYR A 105 -0.24 -9.74 11.55
CA TYR A 105 0.30 -8.38 11.65
C TYR A 105 0.37 -7.87 13.10
N ALA A 106 0.07 -8.73 14.07
CA ALA A 106 0.09 -8.43 15.49
C ALA A 106 1.10 -9.31 16.27
N THR A 107 2.19 -9.73 15.64
CA THR A 107 3.33 -10.36 16.35
C THR A 107 4.64 -9.74 15.90
#